data_AF-A0AAU2U407-F1
#
_entry.id   AF-A0AAU2U407-F1
#
_cell.length_a   1.000
_cell.length_b   1.000
_cell.length_c   1.000
_cell.angle_alpha   90.00
_cell.angle_beta   90.00
_cell.angle_gamma   90.00
#
_symmetry.space_group_name_H-M   'P 1'
#
loop_
_entity.id
_entity.type
_entity.pdbx_description
1 polymer ?
#
loop_
_entity_poly.entity_id
_entity_poly.type
_entity_poly.pdbx_seq_one_letter_code
_entity_poly.pdbx_strand_id
1 'polypeptide(L)'
;MAARSHDVPAPVLRDIEAVVLDTDGVITDSAKAHATAWKTAFDTFLTEHPPEDAAQRRPFDAGEDHLRYVDGRSRLDGATAFLVSRGLDPAEASVHAVAGDKERLFTERLREHGVEAGRRGGFALVVGVDRADGPDTRRRLLRDGADVVVTDLSELFVEGAGR
;
A
#
# COMPACT_ATOMS: atom_id res chain seq x y z
N MET A 1 7.23 -41.29 9.10
CA MET A 1 7.71 -40.16 8.27
C MET A 1 6.70 -39.96 7.16
N ALA A 2 5.82 -38.96 7.28
CA ALA A 2 4.89 -38.61 6.20
C ALA A 2 5.68 -38.03 5.02
N ALA A 3 5.44 -38.54 3.82
CA ALA A 3 5.98 -37.99 2.59
C ALA A 3 5.55 -36.52 2.48
N ARG A 4 6.48 -35.62 2.21
CA ARG A 4 6.16 -34.21 1.92
C ARG A 4 5.40 -34.21 0.60
N SER A 5 4.15 -33.76 0.61
CA SER A 5 3.43 -33.36 -0.60
C SER A 5 4.30 -32.32 -1.31
N HIS A 6 4.78 -32.64 -2.51
CA HIS A 6 5.53 -31.68 -3.31
C HIS A 6 4.53 -30.93 -4.16
N ASP A 7 4.16 -29.73 -3.72
CA ASP A 7 3.41 -28.80 -4.54
C ASP A 7 4.20 -28.44 -5.79
N VAL A 8 3.55 -28.53 -6.95
CA VAL A 8 4.13 -28.23 -8.26
C VAL A 8 3.58 -26.88 -8.71
N PRO A 9 4.39 -25.99 -9.30
CA PRO A 9 3.88 -24.73 -9.84
C PRO A 9 2.75 -24.97 -10.86
N ALA A 10 1.71 -24.14 -10.81
CA ALA A 10 0.62 -24.16 -11.77
C ALA A 10 1.17 -23.97 -13.20
N PRO A 11 0.45 -24.42 -14.25
CA PRO A 11 0.92 -24.33 -15.64
C PRO A 11 1.43 -22.94 -16.06
N VAL A 12 0.81 -21.87 -15.53
CA VAL A 12 1.19 -20.48 -15.81
C VAL A 12 2.59 -20.10 -15.30
N LEU A 13 3.16 -20.86 -14.38
CA LEU A 13 4.49 -20.62 -13.79
C LEU A 13 5.59 -21.54 -14.34
N ARG A 14 5.27 -22.52 -15.21
CA ARG A 14 6.24 -23.57 -15.61
C ARG A 14 7.46 -23.05 -16.37
N ASP A 15 7.30 -21.94 -17.09
CA ASP A 15 8.36 -21.29 -17.88
C ASP A 15 8.93 -20.04 -17.17
N ILE A 16 8.58 -19.82 -15.89
CA ILE A 16 9.05 -18.68 -15.11
C ILE A 16 10.27 -19.09 -14.28
N GLU A 17 11.41 -18.47 -14.56
CA GLU A 17 12.68 -18.76 -13.87
C GLU A 17 12.81 -18.05 -12.51
N ALA A 18 12.14 -16.90 -12.34
CA ALA A 18 12.21 -16.09 -11.14
C ALA A 18 10.92 -15.29 -10.91
N VAL A 19 10.61 -15.04 -9.63
CA VAL A 19 9.47 -14.20 -9.22
C VAL A 19 10.01 -13.00 -8.44
N VAL A 20 9.54 -11.81 -8.79
CA VAL A 20 9.79 -10.59 -7.99
C VAL A 20 8.55 -10.31 -7.17
N LEU A 21 8.73 -10.26 -5.85
CA LEU A 21 7.71 -9.78 -4.94
C LEU A 21 7.98 -8.29 -4.69
N ASP A 22 7.03 -7.45 -5.10
CA ASP A 22 7.16 -6.02 -4.85
C ASP A 22 7.16 -5.76 -3.33
N THR A 23 8.12 -4.94 -2.91
CA THR A 23 8.26 -4.43 -1.56
C THR A 23 8.44 -2.92 -1.67
N ASP A 24 8.18 -2.18 -0.59
CA ASP A 24 8.10 -0.72 -0.64
C ASP A 24 9.27 -0.08 -1.43
N GLY A 25 8.92 0.58 -2.54
CA GLY A 25 9.83 1.38 -3.36
C GLY A 25 10.62 0.61 -4.43
N VAL A 26 10.32 -0.67 -4.68
CA VAL A 26 11.05 -1.47 -5.69
C VAL A 26 10.41 -1.41 -7.07
N ILE A 27 9.19 -1.92 -7.23
CA ILE A 27 8.45 -1.89 -8.51
C ILE A 27 7.43 -0.75 -8.48
N THR A 28 6.69 -0.62 -7.38
CA THR A 28 5.76 0.50 -7.19
C THR A 28 6.50 1.73 -6.66
N ASP A 29 6.14 2.92 -7.13
CA ASP A 29 6.54 4.20 -6.52
C ASP A 29 5.77 4.41 -5.20
N SER A 30 6.02 3.53 -4.23
CA SER A 30 5.31 3.53 -2.95
C SER A 30 5.72 4.72 -2.09
N ALA A 31 6.89 5.31 -2.32
CA ALA A 31 7.31 6.56 -1.69
C ALA A 31 6.34 7.71 -2.04
N LYS A 32 6.00 7.87 -3.33
CA LYS A 32 4.99 8.84 -3.75
C LYS A 32 3.61 8.51 -3.22
N ALA A 33 3.24 7.22 -3.17
CA ALA A 33 1.96 6.79 -2.60
C ALA A 33 1.87 7.12 -1.09
N HIS A 34 2.94 6.89 -0.33
CA HIS A 34 3.07 7.26 1.08
C HIS A 34 2.93 8.77 1.28
N ALA A 35 3.73 9.57 0.56
CA ALA A 35 3.70 11.02 0.67
C ALA A 35 2.31 11.59 0.34
N THR A 36 1.65 11.04 -0.68
CA THR A 36 0.29 11.46 -1.06
C THR A 36 -0.74 11.05 0.01
N ALA A 37 -0.65 9.84 0.56
CA ALA A 37 -1.55 9.37 1.61
C ALA A 37 -1.43 10.21 2.89
N TRP A 38 -0.20 10.54 3.31
CA TRP A 38 0.06 11.45 4.42
C TRP A 38 -0.54 12.83 4.17
N LYS A 39 -0.25 13.40 3.00
CA LYS A 39 -0.78 14.72 2.63
C LYS A 39 -2.31 14.75 2.73
N THR A 40 -2.99 13.79 2.13
CA THR A 40 -4.46 13.73 2.16
C THR A 40 -4.98 13.58 3.59
N ALA A 41 -4.41 12.67 4.39
CA ALA A 41 -4.86 12.47 5.78
C ALA A 41 -4.68 13.74 6.63
N PHE A 42 -3.52 14.40 6.55
CA PHE A 42 -3.25 15.63 7.28
C PHE A 42 -4.10 16.80 6.81
N ASP A 43 -4.21 17.02 5.49
CA ASP A 43 -4.97 18.14 4.94
C ASP A 43 -6.46 18.04 5.27
N THR A 44 -7.02 16.83 5.22
CA THR A 44 -8.40 16.57 5.69
C THR A 44 -8.55 16.92 7.15
N PHE A 45 -7.64 16.42 8.00
CA PHE A 45 -7.70 16.69 9.44
C PHE A 45 -7.59 18.20 9.75
N LEU A 46 -6.67 18.92 9.11
CA LEU A 46 -6.51 20.36 9.30
C LEU A 46 -7.70 21.17 8.79
N THR A 47 -8.41 20.66 7.78
CA THR A 47 -9.64 21.30 7.29
C THR A 47 -10.77 21.17 8.31
N GLU A 48 -10.90 20.01 8.94
CA GLU A 48 -11.92 19.73 9.96
C GLU A 48 -11.58 20.34 11.33
N HIS A 49 -10.29 20.44 11.64
CA HIS A 49 -9.74 20.91 12.91
C HIS A 49 -8.69 22.00 12.67
N PRO A 50 -9.10 23.18 12.14
CA PRO A 50 -8.16 24.22 11.77
C PRO A 50 -7.43 24.77 13.01
N PRO A 51 -6.09 24.90 12.95
CA PRO A 51 -5.32 25.57 13.99
C PRO A 51 -5.82 26.99 14.30
N GLU A 52 -5.69 27.42 15.56
CA GLU A 52 -6.04 28.78 15.96
C GLU A 52 -5.24 29.82 15.18
N ASP A 53 -3.91 29.64 15.09
CA ASP A 53 -3.03 30.47 14.29
C ASP A 53 -3.23 30.22 12.78
N ALA A 54 -3.66 31.26 12.07
CA ALA A 54 -3.86 31.23 10.63
C ALA A 54 -2.58 30.87 9.85
N ALA A 55 -1.39 31.23 10.37
CA ALA A 55 -0.12 30.88 9.73
C ALA A 55 0.13 29.36 9.73
N GLN A 56 -0.44 28.63 10.68
CA GLN A 56 -0.34 27.17 10.75
C GLN A 56 -1.39 26.44 9.91
N ARG A 57 -2.41 27.12 9.37
CA ARG A 57 -3.45 26.47 8.55
C ARG A 57 -2.99 26.04 7.15
N ARG A 58 -1.72 26.27 6.80
CA ARG A 58 -1.19 25.85 5.50
C ARG A 58 -1.27 24.31 5.36
N PRO A 59 -1.54 23.81 4.14
CA PRO A 59 -1.52 22.38 3.86
C PRO A 59 -0.18 21.72 4.24
N PHE A 60 -0.22 20.40 4.42
CA PHE A 60 0.97 19.58 4.55
C PHE A 60 1.83 19.65 3.29
N ASP A 61 3.11 19.94 3.47
CA ASP A 61 4.11 19.89 2.40
C ASP A 61 4.73 18.48 2.29
N ALA A 62 4.48 17.80 1.17
CA ALA A 62 4.92 16.43 0.96
C ALA A 62 6.45 16.25 0.86
N GLY A 63 7.21 17.35 0.74
CA GLY A 63 8.66 17.36 0.79
C GLY A 63 9.18 17.78 2.17
N GLU A 64 8.97 19.04 2.54
CA GLU A 64 9.58 19.62 3.75
C GLU A 64 8.96 19.05 5.03
N ASP A 65 7.63 19.09 5.16
CA ASP A 65 6.95 18.60 6.37
C ASP A 65 7.14 17.08 6.49
N HIS A 66 7.19 16.35 5.37
CA HIS A 66 7.48 14.91 5.38
C HIS A 66 8.85 14.61 5.98
N LEU A 67 9.92 15.23 5.45
CA LEU A 67 11.28 15.01 5.96
C LEU A 67 11.42 15.41 7.44
N ARG A 68 10.70 16.44 7.87
CA ARG A 68 10.83 16.98 9.21
C ARG A 68 10.06 16.20 10.28
N TYR A 69 8.85 15.77 9.94
CA TYR A 69 7.91 15.23 10.93
C TYR A 69 7.59 13.76 10.74
N VAL A 70 7.73 13.22 9.53
CA VAL A 70 7.29 11.85 9.21
C VAL A 70 8.46 10.92 8.99
N ASP A 71 9.48 11.36 8.25
CA ASP A 71 10.60 10.52 7.83
C ASP A 71 11.36 9.92 9.02
N GLY A 72 11.64 8.63 8.95
CA GLY A 72 12.29 7.86 10.01
C GLY A 72 11.48 7.65 11.29
N ARG A 73 10.21 8.09 11.36
CA ARG A 73 9.34 7.95 12.54
C ARG A 73 8.29 6.86 12.38
N SER A 74 7.77 6.36 13.51
CA SER A 74 6.56 5.54 13.49
C SER A 74 5.37 6.36 12.99
N ARG A 75 4.31 5.71 12.48
CA ARG A 75 3.11 6.42 11.99
C ARG A 75 2.47 7.30 13.07
N LEU A 76 2.38 6.79 14.30
CA LEU A 76 1.78 7.54 15.41
C LEU A 76 2.66 8.71 15.83
N ASP A 77 3.99 8.50 15.91
CA ASP A 77 4.93 9.57 16.25
C ASP A 77 4.96 10.66 15.17
N GLY A 78 4.90 10.28 13.90
CA GLY A 78 4.87 11.21 12.78
C GLY A 78 3.59 12.04 12.74
N ALA A 79 2.44 11.38 12.96
CA ALA A 79 1.15 12.07 13.09
C ALA A 79 1.16 13.05 14.27
N THR A 80 1.62 12.61 15.45
CA THR A 80 1.74 13.44 16.64
C THR A 80 2.64 14.65 16.38
N ALA A 81 3.85 14.41 15.84
CA ALA A 81 4.84 15.46 15.59
C ALA A 81 4.33 16.52 14.62
N PHE A 82 3.65 16.12 13.55
CA PHE A 82 3.09 17.06 12.60
C PHE A 82 1.96 17.90 13.22
N LEU A 83 1.00 17.27 13.92
CA LEU A 83 -0.12 18.00 14.54
C LEU A 83 0.37 18.99 15.60
N VAL A 84 1.35 18.60 16.43
CA VAL A 84 2.01 19.50 17.39
C VAL A 84 2.73 20.65 16.68
N SER A 85 3.38 20.39 15.54
CA SER A 85 4.02 21.46 14.74
C SER A 85 3.03 22.50 14.22
N ARG A 86 1.75 22.14 14.15
CA ARG A 86 0.64 23.00 13.75
C ARG A 86 0.00 23.74 14.91
N GLY A 87 0.58 23.65 16.11
CA GLY A 87 0.10 24.31 17.32
C GLY A 87 -1.11 23.63 17.95
N LEU A 88 -1.37 22.38 17.58
CA LEU A 88 -2.46 21.58 18.13
C LEU A 88 -1.95 20.78 19.34
N ASP A 89 -2.85 20.51 20.28
CA ASP A 89 -2.67 19.51 21.34
C ASP A 89 -3.54 18.30 21.01
N PRO A 90 -3.06 17.35 20.16
CA PRO A 90 -3.91 16.30 19.63
C PRO A 90 -4.20 15.25 20.70
N ALA A 91 -5.49 14.96 20.92
CA ALA A 91 -5.87 13.78 21.68
C ALA A 91 -5.38 12.51 20.97
N GLU A 92 -5.10 11.46 21.74
CA GLU A 92 -4.66 10.16 21.22
C GLU A 92 -5.58 9.64 20.11
N ALA A 93 -6.90 9.79 20.27
CA ALA A 93 -7.89 9.41 19.26
C ALA A 93 -7.67 10.12 17.91
N SER A 94 -7.30 11.40 17.91
CA SER A 94 -7.03 12.17 16.68
C SER A 94 -5.76 11.69 15.98
N VAL A 95 -4.70 11.38 16.74
CA VAL A 95 -3.46 10.80 16.21
C VAL A 95 -3.76 9.45 15.54
N HIS A 96 -4.53 8.59 16.21
CA HIS A 96 -4.93 7.30 15.66
C HIS A 96 -5.83 7.42 14.43
N ALA A 97 -6.75 8.39 14.42
CA ALA A 97 -7.61 8.64 13.25
C ALA A 97 -6.77 9.02 12.03
N VAL A 98 -5.86 9.99 12.15
CA VAL A 98 -4.98 10.42 11.05
C VAL A 98 -4.09 9.28 10.57
N ALA A 99 -3.47 8.53 11.48
CA ALA A 99 -2.63 7.40 11.13
C ALA A 99 -3.42 6.27 10.44
N GLY A 100 -4.66 6.02 10.89
CA GLY A 100 -5.58 5.06 10.29
C GLY A 100 -6.02 5.47 8.89
N ASP A 101 -6.38 6.75 8.71
CA ASP A 101 -6.75 7.28 7.40
C ASP A 101 -5.59 7.23 6.41
N LYS A 102 -4.37 7.60 6.86
CA LYS A 102 -3.17 7.41 6.05
C LYS A 102 -3.01 5.96 5.61
N GLU A 103 -3.26 5.00 6.50
CA GLU A 103 -3.08 3.58 6.17
C GLU A 103 -4.10 3.07 5.16
N ARG A 104 -5.36 3.46 5.35
CA ARG A 104 -6.44 3.15 4.42
C ARG A 104 -6.14 3.72 3.04
N LEU A 105 -5.81 5.02 2.95
CA LEU A 105 -5.50 5.71 1.70
C LEU A 105 -4.25 5.14 1.01
N PHE A 106 -3.24 4.76 1.78
CA PHE A 106 -2.04 4.12 1.23
C PHE A 106 -2.35 2.74 0.63
N THR A 107 -3.08 1.91 1.37
CA THR A 107 -3.46 0.56 0.93
C THR A 107 -4.37 0.62 -0.30
N GLU A 108 -5.33 1.55 -0.30
CA GLU A 108 -6.17 1.82 -1.48
C GLU A 108 -5.29 2.11 -2.69
N ARG A 109 -4.36 3.07 -2.59
CA ARG A 109 -3.43 3.44 -3.68
C ARG A 109 -2.55 2.30 -4.17
N LEU A 110 -2.02 1.47 -3.26
CA LEU A 110 -1.21 0.32 -3.66
C LEU A 110 -2.03 -0.70 -4.46
N ARG A 111 -3.30 -0.93 -4.08
CA ARG A 111 -4.20 -1.81 -4.83
C ARG A 111 -4.48 -1.29 -6.24
N GLU A 112 -4.50 0.03 -6.43
CA GLU A 112 -4.72 0.64 -7.75
C GLU A 112 -3.49 0.51 -8.65
N HIS A 113 -2.29 0.67 -8.10
CA HIS A 113 -1.10 0.94 -8.91
C HIS A 113 -0.05 -0.17 -8.97
N GLY A 114 -0.01 -1.11 -8.01
CA GLY A 114 0.96 -2.22 -8.07
C GLY A 114 0.75 -3.09 -9.32
N VAL A 115 -0.54 -3.25 -9.64
CA VAL A 115 -1.13 -3.71 -10.89
C VAL A 115 -0.34 -3.29 -12.16
N GLU A 116 -0.45 -1.98 -12.33
CA GLU A 116 0.02 -1.19 -13.47
C GLU A 116 1.54 -1.07 -13.51
N ALA A 117 2.18 -0.99 -12.33
CA ALA A 117 3.62 -0.91 -12.22
C ALA A 117 4.29 -2.18 -12.77
N GLY A 118 3.77 -3.36 -12.42
CA GLY A 118 4.21 -4.63 -13.00
C GLY A 118 4.06 -4.65 -14.52
N ARG A 119 2.87 -4.31 -15.04
CA ARG A 119 2.63 -4.26 -16.48
C ARG A 119 3.60 -3.30 -17.20
N ARG A 120 3.79 -2.08 -16.66
CA ARG A 120 4.70 -1.08 -17.23
C ARG A 120 6.17 -1.52 -17.19
N GLY A 121 6.55 -2.34 -16.21
CA GLY A 121 7.87 -2.95 -16.11
C GLY A 121 8.15 -4.01 -17.17
N GLY A 122 7.13 -4.47 -17.91
CA GLY A 122 7.29 -5.47 -18.97
C GLY A 122 7.57 -6.88 -18.45
N PHE A 123 7.15 -7.21 -17.24
CA PHE A 123 7.26 -8.57 -16.71
C PHE A 123 6.44 -9.55 -17.55
N ALA A 124 6.97 -10.75 -17.76
CA ALA A 124 6.33 -11.79 -18.58
C ALA A 124 5.00 -12.30 -17.99
N LEU A 125 4.82 -12.15 -16.68
CA LEU A 125 3.60 -12.50 -15.96
C LEU A 125 3.40 -11.52 -14.79
N VAL A 126 2.21 -10.93 -14.69
CA VAL A 126 1.77 -10.08 -13.60
C VAL A 126 0.62 -10.76 -12.86
N VAL A 127 0.86 -11.15 -11.60
CA VAL A 127 -0.16 -11.77 -10.75
C VAL A 127 -0.75 -10.72 -9.80
N GLY A 128 -2.04 -10.45 -9.93
CA GLY A 128 -2.80 -9.67 -8.95
C GLY A 128 -3.24 -10.54 -7.77
N VAL A 129 -3.07 -10.07 -6.54
CA VAL A 129 -3.56 -10.77 -5.34
C VAL A 129 -4.76 -10.04 -4.75
N ASP A 130 -5.94 -10.61 -4.92
CA ASP A 130 -7.20 -10.07 -4.43
C ASP A 130 -7.52 -10.61 -3.04
N ARG A 131 -6.95 -9.98 -2.02
CA ARG A 131 -7.25 -10.29 -0.61
C ARG A 131 -8.48 -9.56 -0.07
N ALA A 132 -9.23 -8.86 -0.93
CA ALA A 132 -10.41 -8.10 -0.53
C ALA A 132 -11.66 -8.91 -0.86
N ASP A 133 -12.65 -8.95 0.04
CA ASP A 133 -13.94 -9.63 -0.20
C ASP A 133 -14.88 -8.84 -1.15
N GLY A 134 -14.32 -8.01 -2.04
CA GLY A 134 -15.08 -7.10 -2.91
C GLY A 134 -15.33 -7.70 -4.30
N PRO A 135 -16.57 -7.68 -4.83
CA PRO A 135 -16.92 -8.34 -6.10
C PRO A 135 -16.25 -7.73 -7.35
N ASP A 136 -15.72 -6.50 -7.26
CA ASP A 136 -15.15 -5.78 -8.40
C ASP A 136 -13.62 -5.69 -8.40
N THR A 137 -12.95 -6.08 -7.31
CA THR A 137 -11.49 -5.94 -7.17
C THR A 137 -10.75 -6.79 -8.20
N ARG A 138 -11.12 -8.07 -8.34
CA ARG A 138 -10.61 -8.96 -9.40
C ARG A 138 -10.69 -8.34 -10.80
N ARG A 139 -11.86 -7.81 -11.17
CA ARG A 139 -12.08 -7.23 -12.50
C ARG A 139 -11.20 -6.02 -12.73
N ARG A 140 -11.00 -5.23 -11.68
CA ARG A 140 -10.10 -4.07 -11.71
C ARG A 140 -8.65 -4.50 -11.93
N LEU A 141 -8.14 -5.44 -11.14
CA LEU A 141 -6.76 -5.93 -11.26
C LEU A 141 -6.44 -6.42 -12.69
N LEU A 142 -7.37 -7.14 -13.32
CA LEU A 142 -7.23 -7.58 -14.72
C LEU A 142 -7.17 -6.40 -15.71
N ARG A 143 -8.06 -5.41 -15.55
CA ARG A 143 -8.02 -4.18 -16.37
C ARG A 143 -6.70 -3.44 -16.21
N ASP A 144 -6.21 -3.33 -14.98
CA ASP A 144 -5.09 -2.48 -14.60
C ASP A 144 -3.73 -3.10 -14.94
N GLY A 145 -3.61 -4.43 -14.99
CA GLY A 145 -2.29 -5.03 -15.17
C GLY A 145 -2.24 -6.54 -15.32
N ALA A 146 -3.06 -7.23 -14.52
CA ALA A 146 -2.82 -8.61 -14.18
C ALA A 146 -3.19 -9.56 -15.32
N ASP A 147 -2.32 -10.54 -15.54
CA ASP A 147 -2.59 -11.69 -16.40
C ASP A 147 -3.44 -12.73 -15.65
N VAL A 148 -3.16 -12.90 -14.35
CA VAL A 148 -3.89 -13.79 -13.45
C VAL A 148 -4.18 -13.07 -12.15
N VAL A 149 -5.36 -13.33 -11.58
CA VAL A 149 -5.71 -12.87 -10.24
C VAL A 149 -6.00 -14.08 -9.36
N VAL A 150 -5.43 -14.10 -8.16
CA VAL A 150 -5.64 -15.12 -7.12
C VAL A 150 -6.05 -14.44 -5.82
N THR A 151 -6.78 -15.12 -4.95
CA THR A 151 -7.08 -14.60 -3.61
C THR A 151 -5.96 -14.97 -2.63
N ASP A 152 -5.32 -16.12 -2.85
CA ASP A 152 -4.15 -16.57 -2.12
C ASP A 152 -3.05 -17.09 -3.07
N LEU A 153 -1.78 -16.87 -2.69
CA LEU A 153 -0.65 -17.30 -3.52
C LEU A 153 -0.53 -18.82 -3.62
N SER A 154 -1.12 -19.59 -2.69
CA SER A 154 -1.20 -21.05 -2.77
C SER A 154 -1.95 -21.54 -4.01
N GLU A 155 -2.86 -20.75 -4.59
CA GLU A 155 -3.56 -21.09 -5.84
C GLU A 155 -2.63 -21.18 -7.05
N LEU A 156 -1.42 -20.62 -6.95
CA LEU A 156 -0.39 -20.73 -7.97
C LEU A 156 0.37 -22.05 -7.91
N PHE A 157 0.03 -22.92 -6.97
CA PHE A 157 0.59 -24.25 -6.80
C PHE A 157 -0.52 -25.30 -6.85
N VAL A 158 -0.20 -26.45 -7.43
CA VAL A 158 -1.09 -27.60 -7.48
C VAL A 158 -0.48 -28.73 -6.68
N GLU A 159 -1.29 -29.45 -5.90
CA GLU A 159 -0.82 -30.65 -5.22
C GLU A 159 -0.25 -31.62 -6.25
N GLY A 160 1.04 -31.96 -6.09
CA GLY A 160 1.68 -32.93 -6.96
C GLY A 160 0.98 -34.27 -6.82
N ALA A 161 0.38 -34.77 -7.90
CA ALA A 161 -0.12 -36.14 -7.93
C ALA A 161 1.03 -37.08 -7.55
N GLY A 162 0.93 -37.67 -6.36
CA GLY A 162 1.90 -38.63 -5.86
C GLY A 162 2.09 -39.73 -6.89
N ARG A 163 3.32 -39.85 -7.40
CA ARG A 163 3.73 -40.99 -8.22
C ARG A 163 4.12 -42.16 -7.33
#